data_AF-A0A679K3T1-F1
#
_entry.id   AF-A0A679K3T1-F1
#
_cell.length_a   1.000
_cell.length_b   1.000
_cell.length_c   1.000
_cell.angle_alpha   90.00
_cell.angle_beta   90.00
_cell.angle_gamma   90.00
#
_symmetry.space_group_name_H-M   'P 1'
#
loop_
_entity.id
_entity.type
_entity.pdbx_description
1 polymer ?
#
loop_
_entity_poly.entity_id
_entity_poly.type
_entity_poly.pdbx_seq_one_letter_code
_entity_poly.pdbx_strand_id
1 'polypeptide(L)'
;MRQKDVIGEWEPIPTGEAASGIVLNGRRWVNGLTWSDIATDLVVRKATTKTGAFAAHDLKLCPLVVALLDKVPGDRRVGPLILDETAGRPFAESAYGREWRIVAKAAGVPDHVWNMDARAGAITEAEDAGADLDHIRSAAAHAQTSTTQRYSRGAVGKSRAVANLRVAHRAVKNGA
;
A
#
# COMPACT_ATOMS: atom_id res chain seq x y z
N MET A 1 -3.32 2.09 1.32
CA MET A 1 -2.58 3.29 0.84
C MET A 1 -2.20 3.17 -0.64
N ARG A 2 -1.89 4.27 -1.32
CA ARG A 2 -1.34 4.32 -2.70
C ARG A 2 0.19 4.40 -2.69
N GLN A 3 0.83 4.16 -3.83
CA GLN A 3 2.30 4.28 -3.97
C GLN A 3 2.80 5.66 -3.52
N LYS A 4 2.16 6.74 -3.96
CA LYS A 4 2.53 8.11 -3.57
C LYS A 4 2.40 8.38 -2.07
N ASP A 5 1.54 7.62 -1.36
CA ASP A 5 1.46 7.73 0.09
C ASP A 5 2.71 7.18 0.78
N VAL A 6 3.52 6.38 0.08
CA VAL A 6 4.73 5.74 0.59
C VAL A 6 5.96 6.50 0.10
N ILE A 7 6.10 6.69 -1.21
CA ILE A 7 7.28 7.33 -1.81
C ILE A 7 7.24 8.86 -1.74
N GLY A 8 6.06 9.43 -1.49
CA GLY A 8 5.80 10.86 -1.50
C GLY A 8 5.62 11.46 -2.89
N GLU A 9 5.50 12.78 -2.93
CA GLU A 9 5.34 13.55 -4.15
C GLU A 9 6.07 14.88 -4.07
N TRP A 10 6.43 15.43 -5.23
CA TRP A 10 7.14 16.70 -5.35
C TRP A 10 6.18 17.79 -5.82
N GLU A 11 5.71 18.60 -4.89
CA GLU A 11 4.75 19.68 -5.13
C GLU A 11 5.46 21.03 -5.28
N PRO A 12 5.02 21.92 -6.18
CA PRO A 12 5.55 23.28 -6.26
C PRO A 12 5.43 24.01 -4.92
N ILE A 13 6.46 24.76 -4.54
CA ILE A 13 6.39 25.64 -3.37
C ILE A 13 5.53 26.86 -3.75
N PRO A 14 4.44 27.16 -3.01
CA PRO A 14 3.60 28.32 -3.29
C PRO A 14 4.40 29.63 -3.21
N THR A 15 4.04 30.59 -4.06
CA THR A 15 4.68 31.91 -4.07
C THR A 15 4.54 32.58 -2.70
N GLY A 16 5.67 33.00 -2.13
CA GLY A 16 5.71 33.64 -0.81
C GLY A 16 5.93 32.69 0.38
N GLU A 17 5.87 31.38 0.17
CA GLU A 17 6.29 30.41 1.19
C GLU A 17 7.81 30.23 1.20
N ALA A 18 8.39 30.15 2.39
CA ALA A 18 9.80 29.79 2.55
C ALA A 18 10.04 28.32 2.18
N ALA A 19 11.19 28.04 1.54
CA ALA A 19 11.65 26.68 1.34
C ALA A 19 11.86 26.00 2.71
N SER A 20 11.24 24.84 2.90
CA SER A 20 11.32 24.07 4.14
C SER A 20 11.20 22.57 3.84
N GLY A 21 11.76 21.73 4.71
CA GLY A 21 11.86 20.30 4.47
C GLY A 21 12.83 19.97 3.35
N ILE A 22 12.52 18.94 2.56
CA ILE A 22 13.35 18.51 1.44
C ILE A 22 12.87 19.25 0.18
N VAL A 23 13.74 20.06 -0.41
CA VAL A 23 13.41 20.91 -1.56
C VAL A 23 14.34 20.62 -2.74
N LEU A 24 13.77 20.58 -3.94
CA LEU A 24 14.50 20.40 -5.19
C LEU A 24 13.79 21.15 -6.31
N ASN A 25 14.53 21.96 -7.07
CA ASN A 25 14.02 22.64 -8.27
C ASN A 25 12.70 23.41 -8.02
N GLY A 26 12.62 24.14 -6.90
CA GLY A 26 11.42 24.91 -6.52
C GLY A 26 10.22 24.05 -6.07
N ARG A 27 10.42 22.75 -5.83
CA ARG A 27 9.40 21.82 -5.33
C ARG A 27 9.79 21.26 -3.98
N ARG A 28 8.81 21.06 -3.11
CA ARG A 28 8.94 20.43 -1.79
C ARG A 28 8.48 18.98 -1.89
N TRP A 29 9.24 18.07 -1.29
CA TRP A 29 8.80 16.70 -1.09
C TRP A 29 7.81 16.64 0.07
N VAL A 30 6.65 16.05 -0.18
CA VAL A 30 5.55 15.95 0.78
C VAL A 30 4.88 14.58 0.70
N ASN A 31 4.05 14.27 1.68
CA ASN A 31 3.13 13.12 1.69
C ASN A 31 3.76 11.73 1.57
N GLY A 32 5.08 11.56 1.64
CA GLY A 32 5.70 10.23 1.70
C GLY A 32 5.84 9.74 3.14
N LEU A 33 6.07 8.44 3.30
CA LEU A 33 6.42 7.89 4.61
C LEU A 33 7.83 8.28 4.99
N THR A 34 8.00 8.57 6.27
CA THR A 34 9.24 8.82 6.95
C THR A 34 9.49 7.72 7.98
N TRP A 35 10.72 7.61 8.47
CA TRP A 35 11.03 6.70 9.56
C TRP A 35 10.26 7.03 10.85
N SER A 36 9.87 8.28 11.08
CA SER A 36 8.99 8.67 12.19
C SER A 36 7.57 8.13 12.07
N ASP A 37 7.10 7.79 10.86
CA ASP A 37 5.78 7.17 10.66
C ASP A 37 5.78 5.68 11.03
N ILE A 38 6.97 5.06 11.09
CA ILE A 38 7.16 3.71 11.64
C ILE A 38 7.51 3.90 13.12
N ALA A 39 6.49 4.08 13.95
CA ALA A 39 6.66 4.12 15.39
C ALA A 39 7.33 2.83 15.90
N THR A 40 7.84 2.85 17.14
CA THR A 40 8.51 1.69 17.76
C THR A 40 7.62 0.43 17.79
N ASP A 41 6.29 0.61 17.69
CA ASP A 41 5.32 -0.48 17.63
C ASP A 41 5.20 -1.14 16.25
N LEU A 42 5.94 -0.68 15.23
CA LEU A 42 5.91 -1.12 13.83
C LEU A 42 4.52 -1.01 13.18
N VAL A 43 3.66 -0.10 13.66
CA VAL A 43 2.36 0.16 13.07
C VAL A 43 2.41 1.49 12.32
N VAL A 44 2.32 1.43 11.00
CA VAL A 44 2.22 2.62 10.14
C VAL A 44 0.83 3.20 10.29
N ARG A 45 0.75 4.51 10.53
CA ARG A 45 -0.50 5.26 10.70
C ARG A 45 -0.46 6.52 9.87
N LYS A 46 -1.33 6.64 8.87
CA LYS A 46 -1.26 7.75 7.93
C LYS A 46 -2.61 8.13 7.34
N ALA A 47 -2.87 9.44 7.25
CA ALA A 47 -3.93 9.96 6.37
C ALA A 47 -3.49 9.88 4.90
N THR A 48 -4.29 9.22 4.07
CA THR A 48 -3.99 9.09 2.63
C THR A 48 -4.19 10.40 1.90
N THR A 49 -3.32 10.72 0.94
CA THR A 49 -3.32 12.06 0.31
C THR A 49 -4.57 12.33 -0.51
N LYS A 50 -5.19 11.30 -1.13
CA LYS A 50 -6.31 11.55 -2.08
C LYS A 50 -7.61 11.93 -1.38
N THR A 51 -7.91 11.31 -0.24
CA THR A 51 -9.21 11.45 0.42
C THR A 51 -9.10 11.79 1.89
N GLY A 52 -7.89 11.86 2.46
CA GLY A 52 -7.68 12.01 3.90
C GLY A 52 -8.08 10.77 4.71
N ALA A 53 -8.46 9.67 4.05
CA ALA A 53 -8.88 8.45 4.74
C ALA A 53 -7.69 7.88 5.50
N PHE A 54 -7.91 7.54 6.77
CA PHE A 54 -6.87 7.03 7.64
C PHE A 54 -6.57 5.57 7.31
N ALA A 55 -5.30 5.25 7.10
CA ALA A 55 -4.79 3.90 6.92
C ALA A 55 -3.90 3.55 8.11
N ALA A 56 -4.13 2.36 8.68
CA ALA A 56 -3.30 1.79 9.71
C ALA A 56 -2.89 0.37 9.30
N HIS A 57 -1.59 0.07 9.36
CA HIS A 57 -1.04 -1.22 8.95
C HIS A 57 -0.02 -1.70 9.98
N ASP A 58 -0.30 -2.85 10.61
CA ASP A 58 0.65 -3.52 11.50
C ASP A 58 1.68 -4.28 10.65
N LEU A 59 2.90 -3.74 10.58
CA LEU A 59 3.96 -4.32 9.75
C LEU A 59 4.50 -5.63 10.32
N LYS A 60 4.24 -5.97 11.60
CA LYS A 60 4.67 -7.27 12.17
C LYS A 60 4.05 -8.45 11.45
N LEU A 61 2.90 -8.25 10.81
CA LEU A 61 2.21 -9.23 9.99
C LEU A 61 2.69 -9.24 8.53
N CYS A 62 3.71 -8.43 8.21
CA CYS A 62 4.31 -8.32 6.88
C CYS A 62 5.80 -8.74 6.94
N PRO A 63 6.11 -10.05 7.00
CA PRO A 63 7.47 -10.55 7.27
C PRO A 63 8.50 -10.09 6.24
N LEU A 64 8.11 -9.98 4.96
CA LEU A 64 8.99 -9.45 3.93
C LEU A 64 9.35 -7.98 4.18
N VAL A 65 8.39 -7.17 4.64
CA VAL A 65 8.63 -5.75 4.95
C VAL A 65 9.55 -5.63 6.16
N VAL A 66 9.30 -6.38 7.23
CA VAL A 66 10.16 -6.40 8.42
C VAL A 66 11.59 -6.78 8.07
N ALA A 67 11.76 -7.86 7.29
CA ALA A 67 13.08 -8.31 6.84
C ALA A 67 13.83 -7.25 6.01
N LEU A 68 13.12 -6.39 5.25
CA LEU A 68 13.73 -5.28 4.53
C LEU A 68 14.08 -4.11 5.46
N LEU A 69 13.22 -3.77 6.42
CA LEU A 69 13.50 -2.73 7.40
C LEU A 69 14.74 -3.07 8.24
N ASP A 70 14.91 -4.33 8.62
CA ASP A 70 16.06 -4.81 9.41
C ASP A 70 17.40 -4.69 8.67
N LYS A 71 17.38 -4.60 7.33
CA LYS A 71 18.59 -4.33 6.54
C LYS A 71 19.07 -2.89 6.66
N VAL A 72 18.24 -1.97 7.17
CA VAL A 72 18.60 -0.57 7.36
C VAL A 72 19.05 -0.35 8.81
N PRO A 73 20.34 -0.03 9.04
CA PRO A 73 20.85 0.30 10.37
C PRO A 73 20.10 1.45 11.02
N GLY A 74 19.92 1.39 12.36
CA GLY A 74 19.11 2.35 13.11
C GLY A 74 19.56 3.81 12.98
N ASP A 75 20.86 4.05 12.89
CA ASP A 75 21.47 5.37 12.66
C ASP A 75 21.15 5.97 11.28
N ARG A 76 20.73 5.13 10.32
CA ARG A 76 20.27 5.55 8.99
C ARG A 76 18.75 5.70 8.89
N ARG A 77 18.00 5.45 9.96
CA ARG A 77 16.53 5.53 9.99
C ARG A 77 16.04 6.95 10.28
N VAL A 78 16.42 7.90 9.44
CA VAL A 78 16.05 9.32 9.59
C VAL A 78 15.47 9.85 8.27
N GLY A 79 14.39 10.64 8.36
CA GLY A 79 13.78 11.27 7.20
C GLY A 79 12.94 10.28 6.36
N PRO A 80 12.90 10.44 5.02
CA PRO A 80 12.10 9.62 4.12
C PRO A 80 12.44 8.13 4.21
N LEU A 81 11.42 7.28 4.19
CA LEU A 81 11.57 5.83 4.26
C LEU A 81 12.15 5.26 2.97
N ILE A 82 11.70 5.77 1.82
CA ILE A 82 12.12 5.32 0.48
C ILE A 82 12.93 6.43 -0.17
N LEU A 83 14.19 6.13 -0.50
CA LEU A 83 15.14 7.05 -1.11
C LEU A 83 15.66 6.48 -2.43
N ASP A 84 15.90 7.36 -3.40
CA ASP A 84 16.83 7.10 -4.48
C ASP A 84 18.24 7.15 -3.91
N GLU A 85 18.83 5.97 -3.68
CA GLU A 85 20.17 5.85 -3.07
C GLU A 85 21.27 6.46 -3.94
N THR A 86 21.07 6.49 -5.27
CA THR A 86 22.04 7.09 -6.20
C THR A 86 21.99 8.61 -6.11
N ALA A 87 20.78 9.17 -6.00
CA ALA A 87 20.59 10.63 -5.93
C ALA A 87 20.61 11.18 -4.49
N GLY A 88 20.60 10.33 -3.47
CA GLY A 88 20.57 10.72 -2.05
C GLY A 88 19.31 11.47 -1.62
N ARG A 89 18.18 11.27 -2.32
CA ARG A 89 16.92 12.02 -2.10
C ARG A 89 15.70 11.15 -2.39
N PRO A 90 14.49 11.55 -1.97
CA PRO A 90 13.28 10.79 -2.32
C PRO A 90 13.12 10.63 -3.83
N PHE A 91 12.60 9.47 -4.25
CA PHE A 91 12.30 9.25 -5.66
C PHE A 91 11.30 10.29 -6.19
N ALA A 92 11.50 10.70 -7.44
CA ALA A 92 10.41 11.22 -8.25
C ALA A 92 9.55 10.05 -8.75
N GLU A 93 8.25 10.29 -8.97
CA GLU A 93 7.29 9.26 -9.40
C GLU A 93 7.76 8.52 -10.67
N SER A 94 8.24 9.26 -11.68
CA SER A 94 8.74 8.68 -12.93
C SER A 94 10.02 7.86 -12.73
N ALA A 95 10.90 8.28 -11.82
CA ALA A 95 12.12 7.54 -11.50
C ALA A 95 11.78 6.23 -10.76
N TYR A 96 10.89 6.28 -9.78
CA TYR A 96 10.44 5.09 -9.06
C TYR A 96 9.81 4.06 -9.99
N GLY A 97 8.92 4.50 -10.89
CA GLY A 97 8.28 3.60 -11.87
C GLY A 97 9.29 2.91 -12.79
N ARG A 98 10.34 3.62 -13.20
CA ARG A 98 11.44 3.07 -14.00
C ARG A 98 12.24 2.03 -13.21
N GLU A 99 12.70 2.36 -12.00
CA GLU A 99 13.49 1.45 -11.16
C GLU A 99 12.69 0.20 -10.80
N TRP A 100 11.41 0.37 -10.45
CA TRP A 100 10.51 -0.76 -10.21
C TRP A 100 10.42 -1.66 -11.44
N ARG A 101 10.32 -1.11 -12.65
CA ARG A 101 10.26 -1.91 -13.89
C ARG A 101 11.53 -2.72 -14.12
N ILE A 102 12.71 -2.17 -13.80
CA ILE A 102 13.99 -2.87 -13.91
C ILE A 102 14.00 -4.10 -12.99
N VAL A 103 13.63 -3.91 -11.72
CA VAL A 103 13.56 -5.00 -10.73
C VAL A 103 12.48 -6.02 -11.12
N ALA A 104 11.31 -5.57 -11.55
CA ALA A 104 10.20 -6.41 -11.97
C ALA A 104 10.60 -7.33 -13.13
N LYS A 105 11.28 -6.80 -14.16
CA LYS A 105 11.78 -7.59 -15.29
C LYS A 105 12.81 -8.62 -14.86
N ALA A 106 13.75 -8.24 -14.00
CA ALA A 106 14.75 -9.16 -13.46
C ALA A 106 14.11 -10.30 -12.65
N ALA A 107 12.97 -10.03 -12.00
CA ALA A 107 12.18 -11.01 -11.27
C ALA A 107 11.18 -11.81 -12.16
N GLY A 108 11.17 -11.59 -13.48
CA GLY A 108 10.26 -12.28 -14.40
C GLY A 108 8.80 -11.80 -14.35
N VAL A 109 8.53 -10.63 -13.77
CA VAL A 109 7.18 -10.05 -13.73
C VAL A 109 6.78 -9.55 -15.13
N PRO A 110 5.60 -9.94 -15.65
CA PRO A 110 5.16 -9.53 -16.99
C PRO A 110 5.02 -8.01 -17.15
N ASP A 111 5.22 -7.53 -18.39
CA ASP A 111 5.21 -6.09 -18.69
C ASP A 111 3.86 -5.40 -18.44
N HIS A 112 2.76 -6.14 -18.50
CA HIS A 112 1.43 -5.64 -18.21
C HIS A 112 1.10 -5.54 -16.72
N VAL A 113 1.93 -6.12 -15.84
CA VAL A 113 1.81 -5.98 -14.38
C VAL A 113 2.62 -4.76 -13.93
N TRP A 114 1.98 -3.87 -13.17
CA TRP A 114 2.51 -2.58 -12.75
C TRP A 114 2.56 -2.52 -11.22
N ASN A 115 3.40 -1.66 -10.64
CA ASN A 115 3.49 -1.54 -9.18
C ASN A 115 2.14 -1.24 -8.51
N MET A 116 1.30 -0.44 -9.16
CA MET A 116 -0.04 -0.12 -8.65
C MET A 116 -0.97 -1.34 -8.57
N ASP A 117 -0.71 -2.40 -9.33
CA ASP A 117 -1.50 -3.64 -9.29
C ASP A 117 -1.33 -4.41 -7.99
N ALA A 118 -0.23 -4.21 -7.24
CA ALA A 118 -0.02 -4.85 -5.94
C ALA A 118 -1.18 -4.59 -4.98
N ARG A 119 -1.78 -3.39 -5.06
CA ARG A 119 -2.96 -3.04 -4.26
C ARG A 119 -4.21 -3.80 -4.67
N ALA A 120 -4.44 -3.97 -5.98
CA ALA A 120 -5.57 -4.74 -6.50
C ALA A 120 -5.39 -6.24 -6.20
N GLY A 121 -4.14 -6.73 -6.30
CA GLY A 121 -3.75 -8.08 -5.93
C GLY A 121 -4.05 -8.38 -4.46
N ALA A 122 -3.61 -7.52 -3.53
CA ALA A 122 -3.88 -7.69 -2.10
C ALA A 122 -5.37 -7.71 -1.76
N ILE A 123 -6.20 -6.90 -2.44
CA ILE A 123 -7.66 -6.94 -2.27
C ILE A 123 -8.23 -8.28 -2.75
N THR A 124 -7.77 -8.76 -3.90
CA THR A 124 -8.20 -10.06 -4.46
C THR A 124 -7.78 -11.22 -3.56
N GLU A 125 -6.53 -11.23 -3.10
CA GLU A 125 -5.99 -12.23 -2.18
C GLU A 125 -6.79 -12.30 -0.88
N ALA A 126 -7.08 -11.14 -0.26
CA ALA A 126 -7.88 -11.09 0.96
C ALA A 126 -9.31 -11.60 0.74
N GLU A 127 -9.91 -11.29 -0.42
CA GLU A 127 -11.22 -11.80 -0.78
C GLU A 127 -11.22 -13.32 -1.00
N ASP A 128 -10.23 -13.85 -1.72
CA ASP A 128 -10.08 -15.28 -1.96
C ASP A 128 -9.79 -16.05 -0.66
N ALA A 129 -9.12 -15.42 0.30
CA ALA A 129 -8.94 -15.91 1.66
C ALA A 129 -10.22 -15.84 2.53
N GLY A 130 -11.31 -15.27 2.00
CA GLY A 130 -12.61 -15.19 2.68
C GLY A 130 -12.70 -14.05 3.72
N ALA A 131 -11.83 -13.05 3.66
CA ALA A 131 -11.91 -11.90 4.55
C ALA A 131 -13.19 -11.09 4.32
N ASP A 132 -13.71 -10.50 5.40
CA ASP A 132 -14.89 -9.66 5.33
C ASP A 132 -14.66 -8.41 4.46
N LEU A 133 -15.66 -8.04 3.66
CA LEU A 133 -15.55 -6.93 2.70
C LEU A 133 -15.30 -5.58 3.37
N ASP A 134 -15.82 -5.37 4.57
CA ASP A 134 -15.59 -4.14 5.33
C ASP A 134 -14.18 -4.10 5.91
N HIS A 135 -13.63 -5.25 6.32
CA HIS A 135 -12.21 -5.36 6.68
C HIS A 135 -11.30 -5.07 5.48
N ILE A 136 -11.59 -5.64 4.30
CA ILE A 136 -10.84 -5.38 3.07
C ILE A 136 -10.94 -3.90 2.67
N ARG A 137 -12.13 -3.29 2.75
CA ARG A 137 -12.33 -1.84 2.50
C ARG A 137 -11.47 -0.99 3.43
N SER A 138 -11.48 -1.30 4.72
CA SER A 138 -10.71 -0.59 5.74
C SER A 138 -9.20 -0.70 5.48
N ALA A 139 -8.69 -1.91 5.24
CA ALA A 139 -7.29 -2.14 4.89
C ALA A 139 -6.89 -1.44 3.57
N ALA A 140 -7.79 -1.39 2.60
CA ALA A 140 -7.55 -0.62 1.40
C ALA A 140 -7.56 0.89 1.68
N ALA A 141 -8.15 1.41 2.76
CA ALA A 141 -8.47 2.82 2.94
C ALA A 141 -9.40 3.35 1.82
N HIS A 142 -10.40 2.55 1.45
CA HIS A 142 -11.49 2.98 0.58
C HIS A 142 -12.62 3.60 1.41
N ALA A 143 -13.04 4.81 1.06
CA ALA A 143 -14.16 5.47 1.74
C ALA A 143 -15.52 4.77 1.50
N GLN A 144 -15.68 4.06 0.38
CA GLN A 144 -16.93 3.43 -0.03
C GLN A 144 -16.68 1.96 -0.42
N THR A 145 -17.54 1.04 0.04
CA THR A 145 -17.43 -0.40 -0.25
C THR A 145 -17.51 -0.71 -1.75
N SER A 146 -18.24 0.11 -2.53
CA SER A 146 -18.32 0.02 -3.99
C SER A 146 -16.94 0.17 -4.67
N THR A 147 -16.00 0.87 -4.05
CA THR A 147 -14.63 1.00 -4.56
C THR A 147 -13.87 -0.31 -4.40
N THR A 148 -14.06 -1.02 -3.29
CA THR A 148 -13.46 -2.35 -3.07
C THR A 148 -14.05 -3.40 -4.01
N GLN A 149 -15.37 -3.36 -4.25
CA GLN A 149 -16.04 -4.28 -5.17
C GLN A 149 -15.49 -4.23 -6.60
N ARG A 150 -15.01 -3.08 -7.08
CA ARG A 150 -14.37 -2.95 -8.41
C ARG A 150 -13.07 -3.75 -8.54
N TYR A 151 -12.42 -4.05 -7.42
CA TYR A 151 -11.18 -4.84 -7.38
C TYR A 151 -11.44 -6.33 -7.12
N SER A 152 -12.69 -6.72 -6.84
CA SER A 152 -13.08 -8.11 -6.75
C SER A 152 -12.99 -8.78 -8.11
N ARG A 153 -11.88 -9.48 -8.36
CA ARG A 153 -11.71 -10.32 -9.56
C ARG A 153 -12.25 -11.74 -9.33
N GLY A 154 -12.52 -12.12 -8.07
CA GLY A 154 -12.94 -13.44 -7.63
C GLY A 154 -14.47 -13.65 -7.56
N ALA A 155 -15.21 -13.43 -8.64
CA ALA A 155 -16.65 -13.73 -8.67
C ALA A 155 -16.96 -15.20 -8.31
N VAL A 156 -16.02 -16.12 -8.60
CA VAL A 156 -16.11 -17.55 -8.27
C VAL A 156 -15.87 -17.82 -6.78
N GLY A 157 -14.96 -17.09 -6.11
CA GLY A 157 -14.66 -17.25 -4.69
C GLY A 157 -15.87 -16.92 -3.81
N LYS A 158 -16.54 -15.79 -4.09
CA LYS A 158 -17.79 -15.38 -3.43
C LYS A 158 -18.93 -16.37 -3.63
N SER A 159 -19.14 -16.82 -4.88
CA SER A 159 -20.16 -17.82 -5.19
C SER A 159 -19.90 -19.13 -4.47
N ARG A 160 -18.64 -19.57 -4.40
CA ARG A 160 -18.22 -20.79 -3.69
C ARG A 160 -18.40 -20.67 -2.17
N ALA A 161 -18.02 -19.55 -1.56
CA ALA A 161 -18.23 -19.32 -0.13
C ALA A 161 -19.73 -19.33 0.23
N VAL A 162 -20.56 -18.64 -0.56
CA VAL A 162 -22.02 -18.66 -0.40
C VAL A 162 -22.59 -20.07 -0.61
N ALA A 163 -22.10 -20.80 -1.61
CA ALA A 163 -22.52 -22.18 -1.86
C ALA A 163 -22.17 -23.09 -0.67
N ASN A 164 -20.96 -22.98 -0.11
CA ASN A 164 -20.52 -23.73 1.06
C ASN A 164 -21.37 -23.42 2.30
N LEU A 165 -21.64 -22.14 2.58
CA LEU A 165 -22.51 -21.73 3.69
C LEU A 165 -23.94 -22.27 3.51
N ARG A 166 -24.47 -22.27 2.29
CA ARG A 166 -25.80 -22.84 1.98
C ARG A 166 -25.83 -24.35 2.15
N VAL A 167 -24.76 -25.06 1.78
CA VAL A 167 -24.63 -26.51 2.00
C VAL A 167 -24.55 -26.81 3.49
N ALA A 168 -23.73 -26.09 4.26
CA ALA A 168 -23.63 -26.25 5.70
C ALA A 168 -24.97 -26.00 6.40
N HIS A 169 -25.69 -24.94 6.04
CA HIS A 169 -27.02 -24.65 6.60
C HIS A 169 -28.05 -25.76 6.29
N ARG A 170 -28.02 -26.32 5.08
CA ARG A 170 -28.90 -27.45 4.70
C ARG A 170 -28.56 -28.73 5.44
N ALA A 171 -27.28 -29.01 5.68
CA ALA A 171 -26.84 -30.16 6.44
C ALA A 171 -27.34 -30.10 7.89
N VAL A 172 -27.34 -28.92 8.51
CA VAL A 172 -27.91 -28.69 9.85
C VAL A 172 -29.44 -28.88 9.86
N LYS A 173 -30.14 -28.44 8.81
CA LYS A 173 -31.61 -28.50 8.74
C LYS A 173 -32.17 -29.87 8.34
N ASN A 174 -31.41 -30.67 7.58
CA ASN A 174 -31.83 -31.99 7.11
C ASN A 174 -31.36 -33.14 8.02
N GLY A 175 -30.52 -32.85 9.02
CA GLY A 175 -30.07 -33.81 10.03
C GLY A 175 -30.83 -33.71 11.36
N ALA A 176 -31.88 -32.89 11.43
CA ALA A 176 -32.79 -32.73 12.58
C ALA A 176 -34.16 -33.35 12.28
#